data_AF-A0A959X0X8-F1
#
_entry.id   AF-A0A959X0X8-F1
#
_cell.length_a   1.000
_cell.length_b   1.000
_cell.length_c   1.000
_cell.angle_alpha   90.00
_cell.angle_beta   90.00
_cell.angle_gamma   90.00
#
_symmetry.space_group_name_H-M   'P 1'
#
loop_
_entity.id
_entity.type
_entity.pdbx_description
1 polymer ?
#
loop_
_entity_poly.entity_id
_entity_poly.type
_entity_poly.pdbx_seq_one_letter_code
_entity_poly.pdbx_strand_id
1 'polypeptide(L)' 'MLFEAPTQFYKTGVAWLSFLMGNQSHFRMLAGLESGRTVLHLADLFAEAAGIGLFPDPELAVDRATGYFRGIGL' A
#
# COMPACT_ATOMS: atom_id res chain seq x y z
N MET A 1 -0.84 2.61 -11.01
CA MET A 1 -0.36 4.04 -10.99
C MET A 1 -0.81 4.79 -9.74
N LEU A 2 0.13 5.36 -8.97
CA LEU A 2 -0.14 6.10 -7.71
C LEU A 2 -1.14 7.28 -7.81
N PHE A 3 -1.12 8.02 -8.92
CA PHE A 3 -1.91 9.24 -9.12
C PHE A 3 -3.17 9.04 -9.97
N GLU A 4 -3.60 7.80 -10.19
CA GLU A 4 -4.80 7.48 -10.97
C GLU A 4 -6.04 8.20 -10.43
N ALA A 5 -6.98 8.53 -11.32
CA ALA A 5 -8.25 9.14 -10.92
C ALA A 5 -9.01 8.25 -9.91
N PRO A 6 -9.71 8.83 -8.92
CA PRO A 6 -9.69 10.25 -8.55
C PRO A 6 -8.43 10.61 -7.75
N THR A 7 -7.67 11.60 -8.22
CA THR A 7 -6.31 11.90 -7.75
C THR A 7 -6.23 12.32 -6.28
N GLN A 8 -7.32 12.82 -5.68
CA GLN A 8 -7.38 13.19 -4.26
C GLN A 8 -7.00 12.05 -3.30
N PHE A 9 -7.11 10.79 -3.72
CA PHE A 9 -6.72 9.61 -2.93
C PHE A 9 -5.29 9.11 -3.21
N TYR A 10 -4.43 9.90 -3.85
CA TYR A 10 -3.01 9.52 -4.04
C TYR A 10 -2.30 9.30 -2.68
N LYS A 11 -2.70 10.03 -1.63
CA LYS A 11 -2.13 9.90 -0.28
C LYS A 11 -2.36 8.52 0.33
N THR A 12 -3.43 7.83 -0.07
CA THR A 12 -3.68 6.44 0.33
C THR A 12 -2.58 5.52 -0.19
N GLY A 13 -2.19 5.68 -1.46
CA GLY A 13 -1.07 4.91 -2.03
C GLY A 13 0.29 5.30 -1.42
N VAL A 14 0.51 6.57 -1.11
CA VAL A 14 1.73 7.01 -0.41
C VAL A 14 1.83 6.37 0.98
N ALA A 15 0.74 6.40 1.76
CA ALA A 15 0.69 5.80 3.08
C ALA A 15 0.85 4.27 3.01
N TRP A 16 0.27 3.62 1.99
CA TRP A 16 0.43 2.19 1.73
C TRP A 16 1.90 1.84 1.49
N LEU A 17 2.57 2.53 0.56
CA LEU A 17 3.99 2.27 0.26
C LEU A 17 4.89 2.58 1.46
N SER A 18 4.60 3.65 2.21
CA SER A 18 5.29 3.99 3.46
C SER A 18 5.19 2.87 4.51
N PHE A 19 3.99 2.30 4.66
CA PHE A 19 3.78 1.12 5.50
C PHE A 19 4.57 -0.07 5.00
N LEU A 20 4.56 -0.40 3.71
CA LEU A 20 5.31 -1.55 3.21
C LEU A 20 6.83 -1.39 3.34
N MET A 21 7.35 -0.16 3.20
CA MET A 21 8.78 0.16 3.36
C MET A 21 9.26 0.13 4.81
N GLY A 22 8.40 -0.07 5.80
CA GLY A 22 8.80 -0.08 7.21
C GLY A 22 8.78 1.29 7.90
N ASN A 23 8.45 2.38 7.19
CA ASN A 23 8.49 3.75 7.74
C ASN A 23 7.40 4.02 8.79
N GLN A 24 6.37 3.17 8.85
CA GLN A 24 5.30 3.23 9.84
C GLN A 24 4.87 1.81 10.24
N SER A 25 4.36 1.63 11.45
CA SER A 25 4.00 0.32 11.99
C SER A 25 2.66 -0.23 11.49
N HIS A 26 1.76 0.63 11.00
CA HIS A 26 0.41 0.24 10.57
C HIS A 26 -0.04 1.04 9.34
N PHE A 27 -0.95 0.48 8.54
CA PHE A 27 -1.65 1.18 7.47
C PHE A 27 -3.00 1.72 7.97
N ARG A 28 -2.98 2.93 8.52
CA ARG A 28 -4.17 3.64 9.01
C ARG A 28 -4.02 5.13 8.74
N MET A 29 -5.09 5.79 8.32
CA MET A 29 -5.12 7.22 8.05
C MET A 29 -6.24 7.90 8.86
N LEU A 30 -6.12 9.21 9.00
CA LEU A 30 -7.17 10.03 9.60
C LEU A 30 -8.47 9.88 8.79
N ALA A 31 -9.61 9.91 9.49
CA ALA A 31 -10.94 9.80 8.91
C ALA A 31 -11.19 8.54 8.05
N GLY A 32 -10.39 7.47 8.21
CA GLY A 32 -10.57 6.22 7.46
C GLY A 32 -10.13 6.31 6.00
N LEU A 33 -9.31 7.30 5.63
CA LEU A 33 -8.88 7.55 4.26
C LEU A 33 -8.01 6.43 3.67
N GLU A 34 -7.54 5.48 4.46
CA GLU A 34 -6.86 4.28 3.97
C GLU A 34 -7.79 3.40 3.10
N SER A 35 -9.12 3.57 3.23
CA SER A 35 -10.12 2.93 2.38
C SER A 35 -10.38 3.67 1.04
N GLY A 36 -9.68 4.78 0.79
CA GLY A 36 -9.88 5.61 -0.41
C GLY A 36 -9.44 4.98 -1.74
N ARG A 37 -8.79 3.81 -1.71
CA ARG A 37 -8.39 3.04 -2.90
C ARG A 37 -8.91 1.61 -2.79
N THR A 38 -9.17 1.00 -3.94
CA THR A 38 -9.56 -0.41 -4.00
C THR A 38 -8.38 -1.30 -3.64
N VAL A 39 -8.68 -2.51 -3.17
CA VAL A 39 -7.65 -3.49 -2.83
C VAL A 39 -6.81 -3.88 -4.05
N LEU A 40 -7.45 -4.01 -5.21
CA LEU A 40 -6.76 -4.26 -6.47
C LEU A 40 -5.73 -3.17 -6.77
N HIS A 41 -6.10 -1.89 -6.58
CA HIS A 41 -5.16 -0.79 -6.76
C HIS A 41 -3.97 -0.84 -5.80
N LEU A 42 -4.17 -1.33 -4.57
CA LEU A 42 -3.07 -1.53 -3.60
C LEU A 42 -2.16 -2.70 -3.99
N ALA A 43 -2.72 -3.78 -4.56
CA ALA A 43 -1.97 -4.92 -5.08
C ALA A 43 -1.16 -4.53 -6.32
N ASP A 44 -1.75 -3.78 -7.25
CA ASP A 44 -1.06 -3.24 -8.42
C ASP A 44 0.09 -2.31 -8.00
N LEU A 45 -0.16 -1.42 -7.02
CA LEU A 45 0.89 -0.56 -6.47
C LEU A 45 2.04 -1.33 -5.82
N PHE A 46 1.73 -2.42 -5.11
CA PHE A 46 2.76 -3.30 -4.56
C PHE A 46 3.61 -3.93 -5.66
N ALA A 47 2.98 -4.47 -6.71
CA ALA A 47 3.68 -5.09 -7.83
C ALA A 47 4.51 -4.08 -8.63
N GLU A 48 3.97 -2.89 -8.93
CA GLU A 48 4.68 -1.79 -9.58
C GLU A 48 5.90 -1.36 -8.75
N ALA A 49 5.73 -1.18 -7.43
CA ALA A 49 6.81 -0.79 -6.51
C ALA A 49 7.90 -1.86 -6.39
N ALA A 50 7.52 -3.14 -6.33
CA ALA A 50 8.47 -4.25 -6.33
C ALA A 50 9.28 -4.28 -7.64
N GLY A 51 8.62 -4.08 -8.78
CA GLY A 51 9.24 -4.09 -10.11
C GLY A 51 10.29 -3.00 -10.30
N ILE A 52 10.18 -1.87 -9.59
CA ILE A 52 11.19 -0.80 -9.60
C ILE A 52 12.21 -0.88 -8.46
N GLY A 53 12.15 -1.92 -7.61
CA GLY A 53 13.04 -2.07 -6.46
C GLY A 53 12.83 -1.02 -5.37
N LEU A 54 11.60 -0.54 -5.15
CA LEU A 54 11.31 0.52 -4.19
C LEU A 54 11.58 0.09 -2.73
N PHE A 55 11.36 -1.18 -2.40
CA PHE A 55 11.37 -1.67 -1.03
C PHE A 55 12.80 -1.90 -0.52
N PRO A 56 13.26 -1.20 0.54
CA PRO A 56 14.58 -1.46 1.13
C PRO A 56 14.70 -2.86 1.74
N ASP A 57 13.59 -3.38 2.26
CA ASP A 57 13.44 -4.74 2.78
C ASP A 57 12.27 -5.42 2.04
N PRO A 58 12.56 -6.19 0.98
CA PRO A 58 11.53 -6.88 0.20
C PRO A 58 10.77 -7.94 1.00
N GLU A 59 11.41 -8.61 1.98
CA GLU A 59 10.77 -9.64 2.79
C GLU A 59 9.73 -8.99 3.71
N LEU A 60 10.09 -7.89 4.38
CA LEU A 60 9.15 -7.11 5.19
C LEU A 60 7.95 -6.62 4.37
N ALA A 61 8.20 -6.14 3.15
CA ALA A 61 7.14 -5.66 2.26
C ALA A 61 6.16 -6.79 1.89
N VAL A 62 6.68 -7.98 1.55
CA VAL A 62 5.86 -9.17 1.25
C VAL A 62 5.05 -9.61 2.47
N ASP A 63 5.66 -9.68 3.64
CA ASP A 63 5.00 -10.09 4.88
C ASP A 63 3.85 -9.13 5.24
N ARG A 64 4.10 -7.82 5.13
CA ARG A 64 3.09 -6.78 5.41
C ARG A 64 1.95 -6.79 4.40
N ALA A 65 2.26 -6.90 3.10
CA ALA A 65 1.24 -6.99 2.06
C ALA A 65 0.37 -8.25 2.23
N THR A 66 1.00 -9.39 2.46
CA THR A 66 0.31 -10.67 2.71
C THR A 66 -0.57 -10.61 3.94
N GLY A 67 -0.05 -10.06 5.05
CA GLY A 67 -0.82 -9.87 6.29
C GLY A 67 -2.04 -8.97 6.08
N TYR A 68 -1.88 -7.89 5.32
CA TYR A 68 -2.98 -6.99 4.99
C TYR A 68 -4.06 -7.68 4.15
N PHE A 69 -3.70 -8.34 3.04
CA PHE A 69 -4.66 -9.01 2.15
C PHE A 69 -5.42 -10.13 2.88
N ARG A 70 -4.70 -10.94 3.67
CA ARG A 70 -5.35 -11.96 4.53
C ARG A 70 -6.32 -11.34 5.51
N GLY A 71 -5.96 -10.22 6.11
CA GLY A 71 -6.81 -9.49 7.07
C GLY A 71 -8.13 -9.00 6.50
N ILE A 72 -8.21 -8.80 5.18
CA ILE A 72 -9.43 -8.39 4.47
C ILE A 72 -10.08 -9.54 3.68
N GLY A 73 -9.61 -10.78 3.86
CA GLY A 73 -10.20 -11.99 3.29
C GLY A 73 -9.71 -12.38 1.89
N LEU A 74 -8.50 -11.94 1.50
CA LEU A 74 -7.85 -12.27 0.23
C LEU A 74 -6.52 -13.01 0.42
#